data_AF-A0A9X3P8Q9-F1
#
_entry.id   AF-A0A9X3P8Q9-F1
#
_cell.length_a   1.000
_cell.length_b   1.000
_cell.length_c   1.000
_cell.angle_alpha   90.00
_cell.angle_beta   90.00
_cell.angle_gamma   90.00
#
_symmetry.space_group_name_H-M   'P 1'
#
loop_
_entity.id
_entity.type
_entity.pdbx_description
1 polymer ?
#
loop_
_entity_poly.entity_id
_entity_poly.type
_entity_poly.pdbx_seq_one_letter_code
_entity_poly.pdbx_strand_id
1 'polypeptide(L)'
;MRPWMDRAVLRGRIHGRLMLVLVAVAVLASVAAIWQFSALREDHDPDLADFGEPAATDESSDSALDGSSVEAPETPSPAVSESPTEAASSSAPATESSDSGEAADSSPQCTASLTLDSEWDGSVSVAVTIANTGAEAIDGWEIQIGIKHLSVTTTWGLTHIEGERYGDILLNAAIDQGGSVDASFQADVQGRYEIPATVPCTPA
;
A
#
# COMPACT_ATOMS: atom_id res chain seq x y z
N MET A 1 -32.87 -43.59 -8.27
CA MET A 1 -31.97 -43.83 -7.11
C MET A 1 -30.65 -43.11 -7.36
N ARG A 2 -30.44 -41.95 -6.75
CA ARG A 2 -29.15 -41.22 -6.74
C ARG A 2 -29.02 -40.48 -5.40
N PRO A 3 -28.13 -40.91 -4.49
CA PRO A 3 -27.83 -40.19 -3.25
C PRO A 3 -26.49 -39.46 -3.38
N TRP A 4 -26.50 -38.14 -3.49
CA TRP A 4 -25.27 -37.32 -3.54
C TRP A 4 -25.35 -36.04 -2.67
N MET A 5 -26.50 -35.64 -2.13
CA MET A 5 -26.64 -34.27 -1.58
C MET A 5 -26.14 -33.99 -0.15
N ASP A 6 -25.45 -34.90 0.54
CA ASP A 6 -25.13 -34.71 1.98
C ASP A 6 -23.70 -34.24 2.34
N ARG A 7 -22.87 -33.78 1.39
CA ARG A 7 -21.48 -33.36 1.70
C ARG A 7 -21.28 -31.88 2.02
N ALA A 8 -22.29 -31.03 1.90
CA ALA A 8 -22.12 -29.58 2.05
C ALA A 8 -22.19 -29.06 3.50
N VAL A 9 -22.80 -29.79 4.43
CA VAL A 9 -23.16 -29.25 5.76
C VAL A 9 -22.04 -29.37 6.81
N LEU A 10 -21.00 -30.18 6.57
CA LEU A 10 -19.91 -30.38 7.54
C LEU A 10 -18.81 -29.31 7.50
N ARG A 11 -18.76 -28.45 6.47
CA ARG A 11 -17.70 -27.42 6.34
C ARG A 11 -17.93 -26.18 7.21
N GLY A 12 -19.17 -25.88 7.59
CA GLY A 12 -19.51 -24.67 8.37
C GLY A 12 -19.08 -24.71 9.84
N ARG A 13 -19.16 -25.88 10.51
CA ARG A 13 -18.87 -25.98 11.97
C ARG A 13 -17.36 -25.97 12.28
N ILE A 14 -16.52 -26.40 11.34
CA ILE A 14 -15.06 -26.41 11.54
C ILE A 14 -14.51 -24.98 11.45
N HIS A 15 -15.01 -24.18 10.50
CA HIS A 15 -14.64 -22.77 10.38
C HIS A 15 -15.01 -21.94 11.62
N GLY A 16 -16.20 -22.17 12.18
CA GLY A 16 -16.62 -21.45 13.40
C GLY A 16 -15.77 -21.76 14.63
N ARG A 17 -15.38 -23.03 14.83
CA ARG A 17 -14.49 -23.42 15.94
C ARG A 17 -13.07 -22.91 15.74
N LEU A 18 -12.55 -22.95 14.53
CA LEU A 18 -11.22 -22.43 14.22
C LEU A 18 -11.14 -20.91 14.43
N MET A 19 -12.17 -20.16 14.02
CA MET A 19 -12.27 -18.73 14.32
C MET A 19 -12.29 -18.44 15.82
N LEU A 20 -13.06 -19.19 16.61
CA LEU A 20 -13.08 -19.05 18.07
C LEU A 20 -11.71 -19.30 18.72
N VAL A 21 -10.98 -20.30 18.23
CA VAL A 21 -9.62 -20.60 18.70
C VAL A 21 -8.67 -19.46 18.37
N LEU A 22 -8.73 -18.91 17.14
CA LEU A 22 -7.89 -17.78 16.75
C LEU A 22 -8.17 -16.54 17.59
N VAL A 23 -9.44 -16.23 17.88
CA VAL A 23 -9.82 -15.12 18.77
C VAL A 23 -9.27 -15.34 20.18
N ALA A 24 -9.40 -16.55 20.74
CA ALA A 24 -8.87 -16.86 22.07
C ALA A 24 -7.34 -16.71 22.14
N VAL A 25 -6.63 -17.15 21.10
CA VAL A 25 -5.16 -17.02 21.00
C VAL A 25 -4.76 -15.53 20.91
N ALA A 26 -5.46 -14.73 20.10
CA ALA A 26 -5.19 -13.30 19.97
C ALA A 26 -5.39 -12.53 21.29
N VAL A 27 -6.44 -12.86 22.05
CA VAL A 27 -6.68 -12.27 23.38
C VAL A 27 -5.56 -12.65 24.35
N LEU A 28 -5.17 -13.92 24.38
CA LEU A 28 -4.06 -14.39 25.24
C LEU A 28 -2.73 -13.70 24.91
N ALA A 29 -2.42 -13.55 23.62
CA ALA A 29 -1.22 -12.84 23.18
C ALA A 29 -1.24 -11.35 23.58
N SER A 30 -2.40 -10.70 23.47
CA SER A 30 -2.57 -9.29 23.87
C SER A 30 -2.38 -9.09 25.38
N VAL A 31 -2.96 -9.99 26.20
CA VAL A 31 -2.76 -9.97 27.66
C VAL A 31 -1.29 -10.19 28.02
N ALA A 32 -0.60 -11.12 27.36
CA ALA A 32 0.83 -11.34 27.58
C ALA A 32 1.67 -10.12 27.20
N ALA A 33 1.37 -9.44 26.09
CA ALA A 33 2.06 -8.23 25.66
C ALA A 33 1.87 -7.07 26.66
N ILE A 34 0.64 -6.88 27.16
CA ILE A 34 0.35 -5.89 28.22
C ILE A 34 1.15 -6.22 29.47
N TRP A 35 1.23 -7.49 29.86
CA TRP A 35 2.01 -7.92 31.02
C TRP A 35 3.51 -7.64 30.85
N GLN A 36 4.07 -7.91 29.67
CA GLN A 36 5.47 -7.60 29.35
C GLN A 36 5.75 -6.09 29.36
N PHE A 37 4.84 -5.28 28.84
CA PHE A 37 5.00 -3.82 28.83
C PHE A 37 4.82 -3.19 30.23
N SER A 38 3.95 -3.74 31.08
CA SER A 38 3.81 -3.31 32.47
C SER A 38 5.06 -3.64 33.30
N ALA A 39 5.67 -4.81 33.10
CA ALA A 39 6.92 -5.16 33.79
C ALA A 39 8.09 -4.19 33.49
N LEU A 40 8.08 -3.50 32.35
CA LEU A 40 9.09 -2.50 31.99
C LEU A 40 8.80 -1.09 32.55
N ARG A 41 7.58 -0.84 33.05
CA ARG A 41 7.16 0.49 33.54
C ARG A 41 7.40 0.68 35.03
N GLU A 42 7.52 -0.41 35.79
CA GLU A 42 7.60 -0.38 37.26
C GLU A 42 9.01 -0.13 37.84
N ASP A 43 10.05 0.01 37.01
CA ASP A 43 11.42 0.38 37.44
C ASP A 43 11.66 1.92 37.47
N HIS A 44 10.61 2.74 37.60
CA HIS A 44 10.76 4.17 37.88
C HIS A 44 10.96 4.38 39.38
N ASP A 45 12.23 4.29 39.78
CA ASP A 45 12.79 4.57 41.11
C ASP A 45 12.42 6.00 41.58
N PRO A 46 11.54 6.17 42.59
CA PRO A 46 11.16 7.47 43.13
C PRO A 46 11.95 7.82 44.41
N ASP A 47 13.24 7.48 44.50
CA ASP A 47 14.05 7.68 45.72
C ASP A 47 15.19 8.71 45.56
N LEU A 48 15.00 9.75 44.74
CA LEU A 48 15.89 10.93 44.66
C LEU A 48 15.23 12.20 45.24
N ALA A 49 14.67 12.09 46.45
CA ALA A 49 14.16 13.23 47.21
C ALA A 49 14.83 13.33 48.58
N ASP A 50 16.17 13.40 48.64
CA ASP A 50 16.87 13.92 49.81
C ASP A 50 18.27 14.44 49.45
N PHE A 51 18.38 15.64 48.88
CA PHE A 51 19.60 16.45 49.06
C PHE A 51 19.25 17.93 49.08
N GLY A 52 19.50 18.55 50.23
CA GLY A 52 19.16 19.92 50.56
C GLY A 52 19.87 21.00 49.74
N GLU A 53 19.11 22.08 49.56
CA GLU A 53 19.49 23.49 49.33
C GLU A 53 20.69 23.98 50.20
N PRO A 54 21.30 25.17 49.95
CA PRO A 54 20.94 26.20 48.96
C PRO A 54 22.12 26.90 48.23
N ALA A 55 21.82 27.56 47.11
CA ALA A 55 22.03 29.01 46.89
C ALA A 55 22.31 29.37 45.41
N ALA A 56 21.65 30.46 45.00
CA ALA A 56 22.03 31.44 43.98
C ALA A 56 21.61 31.21 42.50
N THR A 57 20.50 31.89 42.18
CA THR A 57 20.41 32.97 41.16
C THR A 57 20.12 32.59 39.69
N ASP A 58 18.93 33.04 39.27
CA ASP A 58 18.45 33.48 37.94
C ASP A 58 19.15 33.00 36.66
N GLU A 59 18.41 32.37 35.73
CA GLU A 59 17.70 33.10 34.68
C GLU A 59 16.81 32.16 33.83
N SER A 60 15.73 32.74 33.34
CA SER A 60 14.61 32.19 32.57
C SER A 60 14.99 31.34 31.35
N SER A 61 14.22 30.29 31.09
CA SER A 61 13.60 30.09 29.78
C SER A 61 12.36 29.20 29.85
N ASP A 62 11.28 29.83 29.45
CA ASP A 62 9.90 29.40 29.32
C ASP A 62 9.75 28.32 28.24
N SER A 63 9.01 27.26 28.53
CA SER A 63 8.28 26.49 27.52
C SER A 63 7.16 25.73 28.19
N ALA A 64 6.01 26.38 28.22
CA ALA A 64 4.71 25.84 28.55
C ALA A 64 4.38 24.60 27.70
N LEU A 65 4.09 23.48 28.37
CA LEU A 65 3.34 22.36 27.78
C LEU A 65 1.88 22.53 28.22
N ASP A 66 1.09 23.16 27.35
CA ASP A 66 -0.36 23.18 27.47
C ASP A 66 -0.91 21.80 27.11
N GLY A 67 -1.60 21.20 28.07
CA GLY A 67 -2.30 19.95 27.89
C GLY A 67 -3.67 20.17 27.25
N SER A 68 -4.08 19.24 26.41
CA SER A 68 -5.49 18.93 26.20
C SER A 68 -5.59 17.50 25.68
N SER A 69 -6.14 16.59 26.48
CA SER A 69 -7.57 16.42 26.73
C SER A 69 -8.21 15.59 25.62
N VAL A 70 -8.36 14.32 25.97
CA VAL A 70 -9.36 13.33 25.57
C VAL A 70 -10.54 13.88 24.75
N GLU A 71 -10.81 13.25 23.60
CA GLU A 71 -12.20 13.01 23.19
C GLU A 71 -12.35 11.74 22.33
N ALA A 72 -13.47 11.06 22.55
CA ALA A 72 -13.80 9.71 22.07
C ALA A 72 -14.41 9.73 20.64
N PRO A 73 -14.38 8.61 19.90
CA PRO A 73 -14.96 8.54 18.57
C PRO A 73 -16.48 8.35 18.60
N GLU A 74 -17.21 9.34 18.10
CA GLU A 74 -18.64 9.24 17.78
C GLU A 74 -18.85 8.44 16.49
N THR A 75 -19.82 7.53 16.53
CA THR A 75 -20.24 6.65 15.43
C THR A 75 -21.39 7.31 14.67
N PRO A 76 -21.27 7.64 13.36
CA PRO A 76 -22.43 8.09 12.59
C PRO A 76 -23.21 6.91 11.99
N SER A 77 -24.53 7.00 12.16
CA SER A 77 -25.60 6.11 11.71
C SER A 77 -26.01 6.42 10.24
N PRO A 78 -26.55 5.45 9.46
CA PRO A 78 -26.86 5.63 8.04
C PRO A 78 -28.33 6.04 7.76
N ALA A 79 -28.52 7.03 6.89
CA ALA A 79 -29.67 7.26 5.99
C ALA A 79 -29.26 8.48 5.11
N VAL A 80 -29.47 8.54 3.80
CA VAL A 80 -30.77 8.79 3.14
C VAL A 80 -30.66 8.39 1.66
N SER A 81 -31.75 7.84 1.15
CA SER A 81 -32.05 7.54 -0.24
C SER A 81 -32.64 8.77 -0.93
N GLU A 82 -32.06 9.24 -2.04
CA GLU A 82 -32.76 10.06 -3.03
C GLU A 82 -32.34 9.67 -4.47
N SER A 83 -33.36 9.35 -5.26
CA SER A 83 -33.44 9.30 -6.73
C SER A 83 -34.61 10.24 -7.05
N PRO A 84 -34.66 11.09 -8.11
CA PRO A 84 -34.40 10.69 -9.50
C PRO A 84 -33.93 11.80 -10.49
N THR A 85 -33.79 11.41 -11.76
CA THR A 85 -34.02 12.18 -13.02
C THR A 85 -33.09 13.37 -13.37
N GLU A 86 -32.32 13.24 -14.45
CA GLU A 86 -32.56 14.04 -15.66
C GLU A 86 -31.79 13.50 -16.89
N ALA A 87 -32.50 13.47 -18.01
CA ALA A 87 -32.02 13.08 -19.32
C ALA A 87 -31.46 14.32 -20.05
N ALA A 88 -30.30 14.18 -20.67
CA ALA A 88 -29.89 15.06 -21.76
C ALA A 88 -29.22 14.23 -22.85
N SER A 89 -29.99 13.98 -23.91
CA SER A 89 -29.50 13.50 -25.20
C SER A 89 -28.75 14.65 -25.87
N SER A 90 -27.50 14.42 -26.27
CA SER A 90 -26.84 15.29 -27.26
C SER A 90 -26.02 14.41 -28.20
N SER A 91 -26.59 14.16 -29.37
CA SER A 91 -25.90 13.58 -30.52
C SER A 91 -24.99 14.63 -31.15
N ALA A 92 -23.74 14.28 -31.38
CA ALA A 92 -22.83 15.00 -32.26
C ALA A 92 -22.10 13.99 -33.18
N PRO A 93 -21.77 14.38 -34.42
CA PRO A 93 -21.64 13.47 -35.56
C PRO A 93 -20.31 12.71 -35.60
N ALA A 94 -20.40 11.51 -36.19
CA ALA A 94 -19.27 10.69 -36.60
C ALA A 94 -18.37 11.47 -37.56
N THR A 95 -17.10 11.62 -37.17
CA THR A 95 -16.02 12.02 -38.09
C THR A 95 -15.28 10.75 -38.46
N GLU A 96 -15.54 10.25 -39.68
CA GLU A 96 -14.77 9.19 -40.30
C GLU A 96 -13.40 9.74 -40.68
N SER A 97 -12.40 9.48 -39.84
CA SER A 97 -11.00 9.59 -40.25
C SER A 97 -10.53 8.21 -40.72
N SER A 98 -10.42 8.08 -42.03
CA SER A 98 -9.49 7.13 -42.63
C SER A 98 -8.08 7.49 -42.17
N ASP A 99 -7.35 6.56 -41.57
CA ASP A 99 -5.90 6.62 -41.54
C ASP A 99 -5.33 5.25 -41.92
N SER A 100 -4.31 5.35 -42.76
CA SER A 100 -3.68 4.28 -43.51
C SER A 100 -3.04 3.24 -42.60
N GLY A 101 -3.11 1.98 -43.02
CA GLY A 101 -2.24 0.95 -42.49
C GLY A 101 -0.77 1.30 -42.74
N GLU A 102 -0.08 1.62 -41.65
CA GLU A 102 1.37 1.52 -41.54
C GLU A 102 1.63 0.35 -40.58
N ALA A 103 2.53 -0.56 -40.97
CA ALA A 103 2.78 -1.82 -40.29
C ALA A 103 3.00 -1.62 -38.77
N ALA A 104 2.10 -2.17 -37.97
CA ALA A 104 2.19 -2.16 -36.51
C ALA A 104 3.38 -3.02 -36.06
N ASP A 105 4.57 -2.42 -36.01
CA ASP A 105 5.61 -2.87 -35.11
C ASP A 105 4.98 -2.94 -33.71
N SER A 106 4.80 -4.17 -33.24
CA SER A 106 4.09 -4.54 -32.02
C SER A 106 4.88 -4.03 -30.80
N SER A 107 4.77 -2.73 -30.59
CA SER A 107 5.35 -1.98 -29.49
C SER A 107 4.69 -2.42 -28.18
N PRO A 108 5.40 -2.32 -27.05
CA PRO A 108 5.01 -2.98 -25.81
C PRO A 108 3.59 -2.58 -25.41
N GLN A 109 2.73 -3.58 -25.21
CA GLN A 109 1.32 -3.40 -24.84
C GLN A 109 1.14 -2.82 -23.42
N CYS A 110 2.25 -2.58 -22.72
CA CYS A 110 2.31 -2.04 -21.38
C CYS A 110 3.45 -1.02 -21.28
N THR A 111 3.24 0.05 -20.52
CA THR A 111 4.29 1.02 -20.16
C THR A 111 4.34 1.20 -18.66
N ALA A 112 5.54 1.23 -18.08
CA ALA A 112 5.73 1.54 -16.66
C ALA A 112 6.43 2.88 -16.50
N SER A 113 5.75 3.86 -15.90
CA SER A 113 6.31 5.18 -15.60
C SER A 113 6.82 5.25 -14.16
N LEU A 114 7.98 5.88 -13.97
CA LEU A 114 8.60 6.04 -12.66
C LEU A 114 8.61 7.51 -12.26
N THR A 115 8.25 7.78 -11.01
CA THR A 115 8.28 9.13 -10.43
C THR A 115 8.94 9.08 -9.06
N LEU A 116 9.94 9.94 -8.83
CA LEU A 116 10.52 10.12 -7.51
C LEU A 116 9.45 10.68 -6.58
N ASP A 117 9.13 9.93 -5.52
CA ASP A 117 8.13 10.34 -4.53
C ASP A 117 8.79 11.08 -3.37
N SER A 118 9.86 10.51 -2.81
CA SER A 118 10.61 11.12 -1.72
C SER A 118 12.08 10.68 -1.71
N GLU A 119 12.95 11.51 -1.13
CA GLU A 119 14.39 11.24 -0.95
C GLU A 119 14.79 11.65 0.47
N TRP A 120 15.59 10.82 1.12
CA TRP A 120 16.19 11.10 2.42
C TRP A 120 17.58 10.46 2.51
N ASP A 121 18.22 10.56 3.67
CA ASP A 121 19.63 10.22 3.90
C ASP A 121 20.07 8.85 3.31
N GLY A 122 20.57 8.89 2.07
CA GLY A 122 21.06 7.72 1.35
C GLY A 122 19.97 6.80 0.76
N SER A 123 18.69 7.18 0.75
CA SER A 123 17.62 6.36 0.19
C SER A 123 16.55 7.17 -0.54
N VAL A 124 15.87 6.52 -1.47
CA VAL A 124 14.77 7.09 -2.27
C VAL A 124 13.55 6.19 -2.23
N SER A 125 12.36 6.80 -2.36
CA SER A 125 11.10 6.15 -2.65
C SER A 125 10.65 6.54 -4.06
N VAL A 126 10.28 5.56 -4.87
CA VAL A 126 9.86 5.75 -6.26
C VAL A 126 8.50 5.12 -6.47
N ALA A 127 7.56 5.92 -6.97
CA ALA A 127 6.26 5.45 -7.43
C ALA A 127 6.38 4.89 -8.85
N VAL A 128 5.69 3.78 -9.11
CA VAL A 128 5.64 3.11 -10.40
C VAL A 128 4.17 2.98 -10.81
N THR A 129 3.82 3.53 -11.97
CA THR A 129 2.49 3.35 -12.56
C THR A 129 2.61 2.50 -13.81
N ILE A 130 1.92 1.37 -13.82
CA ILE A 130 1.91 0.40 -14.91
C ILE A 130 0.61 0.59 -15.67
N ALA A 131 0.69 0.99 -16.93
CA ALA A 131 -0.46 1.27 -17.78
C ALA A 131 -0.55 0.29 -18.95
N ASN A 132 -1.75 -0.26 -19.16
CA ASN A 132 -2.07 -1.05 -20.34
C ASN A 132 -2.41 -0.11 -21.51
N THR A 133 -1.48 -0.03 -22.45
CA THR A 133 -1.62 0.81 -23.66
C THR A 133 -2.07 0.00 -24.88
N GLY A 134 -2.28 -1.31 -24.70
CA GLY A 134 -2.76 -2.23 -25.71
C GLY A 134 -4.28 -2.19 -25.91
N ALA A 135 -4.75 -3.08 -26.77
CA ALA A 135 -6.18 -3.25 -27.07
C ALA A 135 -6.84 -4.41 -26.29
N GLU A 136 -6.05 -5.24 -25.60
CA GLU A 136 -6.51 -6.40 -24.84
C GLU A 136 -6.19 -6.21 -23.36
N ALA A 137 -6.98 -6.84 -22.48
CA ALA A 137 -6.67 -6.87 -21.05
C ALA A 137 -5.38 -7.66 -20.81
N ILE A 138 -4.60 -7.22 -19.82
CA ILE A 138 -3.37 -7.88 -19.35
C ILE A 138 -3.73 -8.67 -18.09
N ASP A 139 -3.24 -9.91 -17.95
CA ASP A 139 -3.46 -10.79 -16.80
C ASP A 139 -2.12 -11.26 -16.19
N GLY A 140 -1.24 -10.28 -15.94
CA GLY A 140 0.14 -10.51 -15.54
C GLY A 140 1.10 -9.53 -16.23
N TRP A 141 2.04 -8.96 -15.49
CA TRP A 141 2.99 -8.01 -16.06
C TRP A 141 4.35 -8.03 -15.34
N GLU A 142 5.38 -7.66 -16.09
CA GLU A 142 6.76 -7.57 -15.61
C GLU A 142 7.42 -6.29 -16.09
N ILE A 143 8.28 -5.73 -15.25
CA ILE A 143 9.10 -4.54 -15.52
C ILE A 143 10.57 -4.80 -15.17
N GLN A 144 11.46 -4.01 -15.77
CA GLN A 144 12.89 -4.06 -15.49
C GLN A 144 13.37 -2.76 -14.80
N ILE A 145 13.66 -2.83 -13.51
CA ILE A 145 14.11 -1.70 -12.68
C ILE A 145 15.65 -1.69 -12.61
N GLY A 146 16.30 -1.41 -13.74
CA GLY A 146 17.77 -1.39 -13.85
C GLY A 146 18.38 0.00 -13.69
N ILE A 147 18.14 0.69 -12.56
CA ILE A 147 18.61 2.07 -12.36
C ILE A 147 20.02 2.09 -11.77
N LYS A 148 20.96 2.74 -12.47
CA LYS A 148 22.35 2.84 -11.99
C LYS A 148 22.44 3.57 -10.66
N HIS A 149 23.29 3.05 -9.78
CA HIS A 149 23.55 3.61 -8.44
C HIS A 149 22.37 3.59 -7.48
N LEU A 150 21.29 2.88 -7.82
CA LEU A 150 20.22 2.52 -6.89
C LEU A 150 20.25 1.02 -6.67
N SER A 151 19.98 0.59 -5.44
CA SER A 151 19.75 -0.81 -5.08
C SER A 151 18.41 -0.93 -4.40
N VAL A 152 17.46 -1.61 -5.03
CA VAL A 152 16.12 -1.79 -4.47
C VAL A 152 16.20 -2.60 -3.17
N THR A 153 15.62 -2.08 -2.10
CA THR A 153 15.62 -2.69 -0.76
C THR A 153 14.26 -3.21 -0.34
N THR A 154 13.19 -2.50 -0.71
CA THR A 154 11.80 -2.86 -0.37
C THR A 154 10.88 -2.55 -1.54
N THR A 155 9.84 -3.36 -1.72
CA THR A 155 8.82 -3.15 -2.74
C THR A 155 7.41 -3.24 -2.16
N TRP A 156 6.47 -2.53 -2.79
CA TRP A 156 5.04 -2.61 -2.53
C TRP A 156 4.30 -2.75 -3.85
N GLY A 157 3.48 -3.79 -3.99
CA GLY A 157 2.80 -4.09 -5.26
C GLY A 157 3.72 -4.66 -6.35
N LEU A 158 4.95 -5.05 -6.02
CA LEU A 158 5.90 -5.71 -6.92
C LEU A 158 6.47 -6.98 -6.27
N THR A 159 6.55 -8.06 -7.04
CA THR A 159 7.27 -9.29 -6.70
C THR A 159 8.63 -9.30 -7.37
N HIS A 160 9.70 -9.54 -6.62
CA HIS A 160 11.02 -9.77 -7.22
C HIS A 160 11.08 -11.13 -7.91
N ILE A 161 11.56 -11.17 -9.16
CA ILE A 161 11.66 -12.40 -9.96
C ILE A 161 13.12 -12.84 -10.04
N GLU A 162 13.94 -12.07 -10.74
CA GLU A 162 15.37 -12.35 -10.92
C GLU A 162 16.11 -11.07 -11.34
N GLY A 163 17.30 -10.83 -10.78
CA GLY A 163 18.11 -9.64 -11.11
C GLY A 163 17.31 -8.37 -10.88
N GLU A 164 17.19 -7.54 -11.93
CA GLU A 164 16.42 -6.29 -11.91
C GLU A 164 14.98 -6.45 -12.43
N ARG A 165 14.47 -7.67 -12.58
CA ARG A 165 13.10 -7.94 -13.03
C ARG A 165 12.14 -8.07 -11.85
N TYR A 166 11.03 -7.35 -11.96
CA TYR A 166 9.95 -7.33 -11.00
C TYR A 166 8.63 -7.59 -11.73
N GLY A 167 7.75 -8.37 -11.12
CA GLY A 167 6.42 -8.65 -11.64
C GLY A 167 5.32 -8.13 -10.73
N ASP A 168 4.09 -8.37 -11.16
CA ASP A 168 2.90 -8.11 -10.39
C ASP A 168 2.82 -8.92 -9.07
N ILE A 169 1.82 -8.57 -8.28
CA ILE A 169 1.24 -9.43 -7.25
C ILE A 169 -0.18 -9.80 -7.68
N LEU A 170 -0.73 -10.88 -7.12
CA LEU A 170 -2.06 -11.39 -7.48
C LEU A 170 -3.19 -10.33 -7.42
N LEU A 171 -3.04 -9.29 -6.61
CA LEU A 171 -4.04 -8.24 -6.44
C LEU A 171 -3.96 -7.12 -7.48
N ASN A 172 -2.88 -7.02 -8.27
CA ASN A 172 -2.70 -5.99 -9.30
C ASN A 172 -2.22 -6.55 -10.65
N ALA A 173 -2.28 -7.87 -10.86
CA ALA A 173 -1.90 -8.54 -12.11
C ALA A 173 -2.80 -8.13 -13.29
N ALA A 174 -4.11 -8.06 -13.05
CA ALA A 174 -5.09 -7.79 -14.08
C ALA A 174 -5.21 -6.29 -14.36
N ILE A 175 -5.04 -5.88 -15.62
CA ILE A 175 -5.18 -4.50 -16.08
C ILE A 175 -6.06 -4.47 -17.33
N ASP A 176 -7.26 -3.92 -17.19
CA ASP A 176 -8.18 -3.72 -18.31
C ASP A 176 -7.56 -2.82 -19.39
N GLN A 177 -8.13 -2.87 -20.60
CA GLN A 177 -7.71 -1.99 -21.70
C GLN A 177 -7.75 -0.52 -21.29
N GLY A 178 -6.63 0.20 -21.44
CA GLY A 178 -6.49 1.60 -21.04
C GLY A 178 -6.46 1.83 -19.52
N GLY A 179 -6.47 0.77 -18.73
CA GLY A 179 -6.35 0.82 -17.28
C GLY A 179 -4.90 0.97 -16.81
N SER A 180 -4.74 1.18 -15.50
CA SER A 180 -3.44 1.23 -14.85
C SER A 180 -3.49 0.71 -13.43
N VAL A 181 -2.34 0.29 -12.92
CA VAL A 181 -2.13 -0.07 -11.52
C VAL A 181 -0.89 0.64 -10.99
N ASP A 182 -0.91 0.91 -9.68
CA ASP A 182 0.21 1.56 -8.99
C ASP A 182 0.97 0.56 -8.13
N ALA A 183 2.27 0.80 -8.04
CA ALA A 183 3.21 0.11 -7.20
C ALA A 183 4.31 1.10 -6.75
N SER A 184 5.20 0.66 -5.86
CA SER A 184 6.34 1.47 -5.46
C SER A 184 7.50 0.62 -4.97
N PHE A 185 8.67 1.24 -4.91
CA PHE A 185 9.84 0.64 -4.29
C PHE A 185 10.67 1.68 -3.56
N GLN A 186 11.44 1.20 -2.59
CA GLN A 186 12.49 1.94 -1.92
C GLN A 186 13.83 1.40 -2.38
N ALA A 187 14.81 2.29 -2.53
CA ALA A 187 16.17 1.92 -2.91
C ALA A 187 17.21 2.72 -2.13
N ASP A 188 18.35 2.10 -1.87
CA ASP A 188 19.53 2.77 -1.34
C ASP A 188 20.33 3.44 -2.47
N VAL A 189 20.83 4.64 -2.19
CA VAL A 189 21.61 5.48 -3.10
C VAL A 189 23.10 5.23 -2.89
N GLN A 190 23.77 4.68 -3.90
CA GLN A 190 25.21 4.37 -3.86
C GLN A 190 26.06 5.44 -4.56
N GLY A 191 25.43 6.47 -5.11
CA GLY A 191 26.09 7.51 -5.89
C GLY A 191 25.09 8.42 -6.61
N ARG A 192 25.57 9.20 -7.58
CA ARG A 192 24.66 9.99 -8.41
C ARG A 192 23.78 9.06 -9.25
N TYR A 193 22.47 9.23 -9.13
CA TYR A 193 21.48 8.44 -9.84
C TYR A 193 20.63 9.35 -10.74
N GLU A 194 19.95 8.74 -11.71
CA GLU A 194 18.97 9.40 -12.58
C GLU A 194 17.82 8.42 -12.80
N ILE A 195 16.60 8.82 -12.43
CA ILE A 195 15.41 7.99 -12.60
C ILE A 195 14.88 8.22 -14.03
N PRO A 196 14.80 7.18 -14.87
CA PRO A 196 14.20 7.30 -16.19
C PRO A 196 12.69 7.54 -16.04
N ALA A 197 12.11 8.32 -16.95
CA ALA A 197 10.66 8.58 -16.92
C ALA A 197 9.84 7.29 -17.11
N THR A 198 10.35 6.35 -17.91
CA THR A 198 9.70 5.05 -18.15
C THR A 198 10.72 3.92 -18.22
N VAL A 199 10.26 2.71 -17.93
CA VAL A 199 11.01 1.46 -18.13
C VAL A 199 10.20 0.48 -18.98
N PRO A 200 10.86 -0.52 -19.61
CA PRO A 200 10.16 -1.55 -20.37
C PRO A 200 9.18 -2.33 -19.47
N CYS A 201 7.97 -2.55 -19.96
CA CYS A 201 6.98 -3.44 -19.37
C CYS A 201 6.57 -4.51 -20.39
N THR A 202 6.40 -5.75 -19.94
CA THR A 202 5.99 -6.89 -20.77
C THR A 202 4.81 -7.60 -20.10
N PRO A 203 3.70 -7.87 -20.82
CA PRO A 203 2.67 -8.80 -20.35
C PRO A 203 3.25 -10.20 -20.12
N ALA A 204 2.84 -10.88 -19.05
CA ALA A 204 3.39 -12.18 -18.61
C ALA A 204 2.32 -13.28 -18.52
#